data_AF-A0A9E0QYK3-F1
#
_entry.id   AF-A0A9E0QYK3-F1
#
_cell.length_a   1.000
_cell.length_b   1.000
_cell.length_c   1.000
_cell.angle_alpha   90.00
_cell.angle_beta   90.00
_cell.angle_gamma   90.00
#
_symmetry.space_group_name_H-M   'P 1'
#
loop_
_entity.id
_entity.type
_entity.pdbx_description
1 polymer ?
#
loop_
_entity_poly.entity_id
_entity_poly.type
_entity_poly.pdbx_seq_one_letter_code
_entity_poly.pdbx_strand_id
1 'polypeptide(L)'
;LGSLLTPLKDQLGEFKRKVEDVYDKEAKDRRSLYEQITHLKELNQQMSVDAVNLTNALKGESKTQGNWGEVILERVLEQSGLRKGYEYETQVSLNEEGQRYMPDVIIRLPDDKDVIVDAKVSLTAYEQYCSTDETVLQDRALTEHLQSIRNHIRGLSEKAYQNLEGVRSLDFVLMFIPVEGAFLLALQQDKELFSSAYERNIILVSPSTLLVTLRTINNIWRYERQNRFAQEIAHRGGELHDKFVGFVESLDDVGRHLGRTQNAFDTAHKRLSSGRGNLVNQAASLHKLGVKNKKELDKTLAQSASESDPDAEQLEILDR
;
A
#
# COMPACT_ATOMS: atom_id res chain seq x y z
N LEU A 1 28.40 38.46 -7.03
CA LEU A 1 27.00 38.48 -6.55
C LEU A 1 26.03 37.64 -7.41
N GLY A 2 26.28 37.41 -8.70
CA GLY A 2 25.40 36.58 -9.54
C GLY A 2 25.40 35.06 -9.26
N SER A 3 26.51 34.48 -8.77
CA SER A 3 26.64 33.03 -8.55
C SER A 3 25.97 32.49 -7.28
N LEU A 4 25.58 33.37 -6.34
CA LEU A 4 24.87 32.99 -5.11
C LEU A 4 23.34 33.05 -5.28
N LEU A 5 22.85 33.74 -6.31
CA LEU A 5 21.42 33.92 -6.57
C LEU A 5 20.84 32.89 -7.56
N THR A 6 21.68 32.25 -8.38
CA THR A 6 21.27 31.19 -9.30
C THR A 6 20.71 29.97 -8.56
N PRO A 7 21.38 29.42 -7.52
CA PRO A 7 20.88 28.26 -6.79
C PRO A 7 19.54 28.53 -6.09
N LEU A 8 19.35 29.75 -5.56
CA LEU A 8 18.11 30.17 -4.92
C LEU A 8 16.97 30.30 -5.94
N LYS A 9 17.24 30.84 -7.12
CA LYS A 9 16.27 30.96 -8.22
C LYS A 9 15.85 29.58 -8.73
N ASP A 10 16.78 28.65 -8.84
CA ASP A 10 16.50 27.28 -9.27
C ASP A 10 15.68 26.54 -8.21
N GLN A 11 16.02 26.66 -6.92
CA GLN A 11 15.23 26.09 -5.82
C GLN A 11 13.84 26.71 -5.70
N LEU A 12 13.67 28.01 -5.94
CA LEU A 12 12.36 28.67 -6.01
C LEU A 12 11.55 28.19 -7.24
N GLY A 13 12.22 27.91 -8.35
CA GLY A 13 11.60 27.34 -9.54
C GLY A 13 11.11 25.91 -9.32
N GLU A 14 11.93 25.07 -8.67
CA GLU A 14 11.55 23.71 -8.27
C GLU A 14 10.45 23.71 -7.20
N PHE A 15 10.53 24.60 -6.21
CA PHE A 15 9.49 24.76 -5.20
C PHE A 15 8.17 25.18 -5.84
N LYS A 16 8.19 26.16 -6.76
CA LYS A 16 6.99 26.58 -7.49
C LYS A 16 6.37 25.43 -8.28
N ARG A 17 7.18 24.67 -9.03
CA ARG A 17 6.70 23.49 -9.78
C ARG A 17 6.11 22.44 -8.86
N LYS A 18 6.77 22.14 -7.74
CA LYS A 18 6.30 21.14 -6.77
C LYS A 18 5.01 21.59 -6.08
N VAL A 19 4.85 22.88 -5.82
CA VAL A 19 3.61 23.46 -5.31
C VAL A 19 2.49 23.37 -6.35
N GLU A 20 2.75 23.74 -7.61
CA GLU A 20 1.79 23.61 -8.71
C GLU A 20 1.38 22.14 -8.94
N ASP A 21 2.33 21.20 -8.93
CA ASP A 21 2.06 19.76 -9.05
C ASP A 21 1.23 19.23 -7.87
N VAL A 22 1.51 19.65 -6.64
CA VAL A 22 0.72 19.26 -5.46
C VAL A 22 -0.68 19.82 -5.54
N TYR A 23 -0.86 21.08 -5.92
CA TYR A 23 -2.19 21.69 -6.12
C TYR A 23 -2.98 21.00 -7.23
N ASP A 24 -2.34 20.64 -8.35
CA ASP A 24 -2.99 19.92 -9.45
C ASP A 24 -3.38 18.49 -9.05
N LYS A 25 -2.53 17.82 -8.28
CA LYS A 25 -2.82 16.47 -7.75
C LYS A 25 -3.94 16.52 -6.73
N GLU A 26 -3.91 17.49 -5.82
CA GLU A 26 -4.96 17.72 -4.83
C GLU A 26 -6.28 18.12 -5.50
N ALA A 27 -6.25 18.93 -6.56
CA ALA A 27 -7.43 19.28 -7.34
C ALA A 27 -8.04 18.08 -8.09
N LYS A 28 -7.20 17.16 -8.59
CA LYS A 28 -7.64 15.89 -9.20
C LYS A 28 -8.24 14.96 -8.15
N ASP A 29 -7.60 14.79 -7.01
CA ASP A 29 -8.12 13.97 -5.91
C ASP A 29 -9.45 14.52 -5.38
N ARG A 30 -9.55 15.85 -5.24
CA ARG A 30 -10.78 16.54 -4.83
C ARG A 30 -11.89 16.39 -5.87
N ARG A 31 -11.57 16.43 -7.16
CA ARG A 31 -12.54 16.12 -8.24
C ARG A 31 -12.98 14.67 -8.19
N SER A 32 -12.07 13.72 -8.01
CA SER A 32 -12.42 12.30 -7.86
C SER A 32 -13.30 12.05 -6.64
N LEU A 33 -13.03 12.72 -5.52
CA LEU A 33 -13.89 12.68 -4.34
C LEU A 33 -15.27 13.28 -4.63
N TYR A 34 -15.33 14.41 -5.34
CA TYR A 34 -16.60 15.05 -5.71
C TYR A 34 -17.43 14.19 -6.67
N GLU A 35 -16.79 13.54 -7.65
CA GLU A 35 -17.41 12.55 -8.53
C GLU A 35 -17.90 11.34 -7.74
N GLN A 36 -17.11 10.83 -6.80
CA GLN A 36 -17.53 9.74 -5.92
C GLN A 36 -18.71 10.13 -5.03
N ILE A 37 -18.76 11.37 -4.53
CA ILE A 37 -19.89 11.92 -3.76
C ILE A 37 -21.13 12.06 -4.65
N THR A 38 -20.96 12.51 -5.89
CA THR A 38 -22.06 12.66 -6.85
C THR A 38 -22.61 11.30 -7.24
N HIS A 39 -21.73 10.33 -7.49
CA HIS A 39 -22.11 8.95 -7.74
C HIS A 39 -22.76 8.30 -6.51
N LEU A 40 -22.31 8.61 -5.29
CA LEU A 40 -22.99 8.20 -4.06
C LEU A 40 -24.38 8.79 -3.96
N LYS A 41 -24.57 10.05 -4.35
CA LYS A 41 -25.89 10.70 -4.37
C LYS A 41 -26.83 10.02 -5.36
N GLU A 42 -26.34 9.66 -6.54
CA GLU A 42 -27.11 8.93 -7.56
C GLU A 42 -27.47 7.52 -7.10
N LEU A 43 -26.48 6.77 -6.59
CA LEU A 43 -26.71 5.45 -5.99
C LEU A 43 -27.71 5.53 -4.83
N ASN A 44 -27.61 6.55 -3.98
CA ASN A 44 -28.54 6.80 -2.88
C ASN A 44 -29.97 7.07 -3.38
N GLN A 45 -30.13 7.89 -4.42
CA GLN A 45 -31.45 8.13 -5.03
C GLN A 45 -32.04 6.85 -5.61
N GLN A 46 -31.24 6.07 -6.33
CA GLN A 46 -31.69 4.81 -6.94
C GLN A 46 -32.04 3.77 -5.86
N MET A 47 -31.20 3.63 -4.84
CA MET A 47 -31.42 2.68 -3.75
C MET A 47 -32.58 3.09 -2.84
N SER A 48 -32.86 4.39 -2.68
CA SER A 48 -34.05 4.89 -1.99
C SER A 48 -35.33 4.53 -2.75
N VAL A 49 -35.33 4.68 -4.07
CA VAL A 49 -36.46 4.26 -4.93
C VAL A 49 -36.65 2.76 -4.86
N ASP A 50 -35.56 1.99 -4.93
CA ASP A 50 -35.60 0.52 -4.81
C ASP A 50 -36.11 0.08 -3.44
N ALA A 51 -35.70 0.75 -2.35
CA ALA A 51 -36.17 0.46 -1.00
C ALA A 51 -37.68 0.74 -0.83
N VAL A 52 -38.21 1.81 -1.40
CA VAL A 52 -39.65 2.12 -1.37
C VAL A 52 -40.45 1.10 -2.18
N ASN A 53 -40.00 0.80 -3.41
CA ASN A 53 -40.64 -0.20 -4.27
C ASN A 53 -40.63 -1.59 -3.64
N LEU A 54 -39.54 -1.93 -2.96
CA LEU A 54 -39.37 -3.20 -2.30
C LEU A 54 -40.16 -3.30 -0.98
N THR A 55 -40.23 -2.22 -0.20
CA THR A 55 -41.11 -2.16 1.00
C THR A 55 -42.56 -2.42 0.61
N ASN A 56 -42.98 -1.91 -0.55
CA ASN A 56 -44.31 -2.19 -1.10
C ASN A 56 -44.48 -3.63 -1.60
N ALA A 57 -43.40 -4.30 -2.03
CA ALA A 57 -43.41 -5.68 -2.52
C ALA A 57 -43.31 -6.75 -1.42
N LEU A 58 -42.83 -6.40 -0.22
CA LEU A 58 -42.56 -7.32 0.89
C LEU A 58 -43.55 -7.20 2.06
N LYS A 59 -44.72 -6.62 1.80
CA LYS A 59 -45.73 -6.42 2.82
C LYS A 59 -46.15 -7.74 3.47
N GLY A 60 -46.04 -7.82 4.80
CA GLY A 60 -46.65 -8.90 5.60
C GLY A 60 -45.78 -10.09 6.04
N GLU A 61 -44.51 -10.21 5.65
CA GLU A 61 -43.63 -11.31 6.13
C GLU A 61 -42.37 -10.80 6.84
N SER A 62 -42.36 -10.83 8.18
CA SER A 62 -41.24 -10.34 9.01
C SER A 62 -39.91 -11.07 8.77
N LYS A 63 -39.98 -12.37 8.47
CA LYS A 63 -38.79 -13.19 8.17
C LYS A 63 -38.15 -12.77 6.84
N THR A 64 -38.98 -12.41 5.88
CA THR A 64 -38.56 -11.96 4.56
C THR A 64 -37.93 -10.58 4.68
N GLN A 65 -38.53 -9.65 5.45
CA GLN A 65 -37.95 -8.34 5.76
C GLN A 65 -36.57 -8.42 6.44
N GLY A 66 -36.37 -9.34 7.39
CA GLY A 66 -35.07 -9.57 8.02
C GLY A 66 -34.00 -9.99 7.02
N ASN A 67 -34.31 -10.97 6.17
CA ASN A 67 -33.41 -11.42 5.11
C ASN A 67 -33.09 -10.29 4.10
N TRP A 68 -34.03 -9.38 3.85
CA TRP A 68 -33.78 -8.23 2.97
C TRP A 68 -32.84 -7.19 3.58
N GLY A 69 -32.92 -6.96 4.89
CA GLY A 69 -31.96 -6.12 5.60
C GLY A 69 -30.52 -6.63 5.44
N GLU A 70 -30.33 -7.95 5.54
CA GLU A 70 -29.04 -8.60 5.30
C GLU A 70 -28.54 -8.44 3.86
N VAL A 71 -29.43 -8.59 2.87
CA VAL A 71 -29.07 -8.40 1.44
C VAL A 71 -28.63 -6.97 1.15
N ILE A 72 -29.32 -5.96 1.71
CA ILE A 72 -28.90 -4.56 1.54
C ILE A 72 -27.56 -4.32 2.23
N LEU A 73 -27.36 -4.85 3.44
CA LEU A 73 -26.08 -4.76 4.13
C LEU A 73 -24.94 -5.36 3.32
N GLU A 74 -25.13 -6.55 2.75
CA GLU A 74 -24.13 -7.22 1.90
C GLU A 74 -23.82 -6.38 0.65
N ARG A 75 -24.84 -5.84 -0.03
CA ARG A 75 -24.62 -4.93 -1.18
C ARG A 75 -23.82 -3.69 -0.80
N VAL A 76 -24.12 -3.08 0.35
CA VAL A 76 -23.38 -1.89 0.82
C VAL A 76 -21.92 -2.24 1.12
N LEU A 77 -21.65 -3.42 1.70
CA LEU A 77 -20.29 -3.92 1.92
C LEU A 77 -19.56 -4.16 0.60
N GLU A 78 -20.19 -4.81 -0.38
CA GLU A 78 -19.60 -5.03 -1.71
C GLU A 78 -19.26 -3.72 -2.43
N GLN A 79 -20.16 -2.74 -2.37
CA GLN A 79 -19.98 -1.41 -3.00
C GLN A 79 -18.95 -0.53 -2.28
N SER A 80 -18.59 -0.85 -1.03
CA SER A 80 -17.59 -0.10 -0.27
C SER A 80 -16.15 -0.32 -0.76
N GLY A 81 -15.92 -1.40 -1.51
CA GLY A 81 -14.60 -1.81 -1.97
C GLY A 81 -13.77 -2.55 -0.91
N LEU A 82 -14.32 -2.84 0.27
CA LEU A 82 -13.72 -3.73 1.27
C LEU A 82 -13.78 -5.20 0.78
N ARG A 83 -12.81 -6.03 1.16
CA ARG A 83 -12.78 -7.45 0.75
C ARG A 83 -13.23 -8.34 1.90
N LYS A 84 -14.16 -9.25 1.58
CA LYS A 84 -14.66 -10.28 2.50
C LYS A 84 -13.50 -11.18 2.95
N GLY A 85 -13.42 -11.48 4.23
CA GLY A 85 -12.37 -12.28 4.85
C GLY A 85 -11.05 -11.54 5.09
N TYR A 86 -10.95 -10.26 4.73
CA TYR A 86 -9.77 -9.42 5.01
C TYR A 86 -10.18 -8.16 5.77
N GLU A 87 -10.93 -7.28 5.12
CA GLU A 87 -11.37 -6.02 5.73
C GLU A 87 -12.75 -6.12 6.37
N TYR A 88 -13.54 -7.17 6.09
CA TYR A 88 -14.75 -7.46 6.85
C TYR A 88 -15.06 -8.95 6.87
N GLU A 89 -15.79 -9.37 7.91
CA GLU A 89 -16.28 -10.73 8.14
C GLU A 89 -17.77 -10.67 8.49
N THR A 90 -18.53 -11.67 8.05
CA THR A 90 -19.98 -11.79 8.29
C THR A 90 -20.25 -12.97 9.21
N GLN A 91 -21.22 -12.86 10.11
CA GLN A 91 -21.73 -13.98 10.95
C GLN A 91 -20.64 -14.66 11.81
N VAL A 92 -19.72 -13.88 12.37
CA VAL A 92 -18.67 -14.40 13.26
C VAL A 92 -19.26 -14.74 14.62
N SER A 93 -18.99 -15.94 15.11
CA SER A 93 -19.41 -16.35 16.45
C SER A 93 -18.35 -15.93 17.48
N LEU A 94 -18.69 -14.98 18.33
CA LEU A 94 -17.89 -14.57 19.47
C LEU A 94 -18.43 -15.26 20.73
N ASN A 95 -17.55 -15.81 21.55
CA ASN A 95 -17.94 -16.48 22.79
C ASN A 95 -17.30 -15.72 23.97
N GLU A 96 -18.10 -15.37 24.95
CA GLU A 96 -17.62 -14.83 26.23
C GLU A 96 -18.40 -15.53 27.35
N GLU A 97 -17.69 -16.11 28.33
CA GLU A 97 -18.27 -16.76 29.53
C GLU A 97 -19.44 -17.73 29.27
N GLY A 98 -19.46 -18.41 28.12
CA GLY A 98 -20.53 -19.37 27.74
C GLY A 98 -21.76 -18.73 27.08
N GLN A 99 -21.79 -17.40 26.93
CA GLN A 99 -22.75 -16.69 26.09
C GLN A 99 -22.18 -16.47 24.69
N ARG A 100 -22.99 -16.82 23.69
CA ARG A 100 -22.65 -16.68 22.27
C ARG A 100 -23.20 -15.37 21.73
N TYR A 101 -22.32 -14.47 21.33
CA TYR A 101 -22.63 -13.22 20.66
C TYR A 101 -22.31 -13.35 19.18
N MET A 102 -23.27 -13.01 18.32
CA MET A 102 -23.12 -13.13 16.88
C MET A 102 -23.48 -11.79 16.24
N PRO A 103 -22.51 -10.87 16.13
CA PRO A 103 -22.71 -9.68 15.33
C PRO A 103 -22.95 -10.06 13.86
N ASP A 104 -23.73 -9.24 13.16
CA ASP A 104 -24.03 -9.51 11.75
C ASP A 104 -22.75 -9.34 10.91
N VAL A 105 -21.98 -8.28 11.18
CA VAL A 105 -20.73 -7.96 10.46
C VAL A 105 -19.68 -7.37 11.39
N ILE A 106 -18.43 -7.78 11.21
CA ILE A 106 -17.23 -7.19 11.82
C ILE A 106 -16.40 -6.58 10.70
N ILE A 107 -16.09 -5.29 10.79
CA ILE A 107 -15.22 -4.57 9.87
C ILE A 107 -13.87 -4.38 10.55
N ARG A 108 -12.80 -4.84 9.90
CA ARG A 108 -11.42 -4.68 10.35
C ARG A 108 -10.90 -3.32 9.90
N LEU A 109 -10.31 -2.58 10.83
CA LEU A 109 -9.59 -1.34 10.59
C LEU A 109 -8.08 -1.59 10.65
N PRO A 110 -7.28 -0.66 10.09
CA PRO A 110 -5.87 -0.57 10.41
C PRO A 110 -5.62 -0.45 11.92
N ASP A 111 -4.41 -0.80 12.36
CA ASP A 111 -4.00 -0.89 13.77
C ASP A 111 -4.71 -1.97 14.59
N ASP A 112 -5.17 -3.04 13.93
CA ASP A 112 -5.91 -4.15 14.55
C ASP A 112 -7.11 -3.67 15.37
N LYS A 113 -7.88 -2.72 14.84
CA LYS A 113 -9.14 -2.29 15.47
C LYS A 113 -10.35 -2.84 14.72
N ASP A 114 -11.47 -2.96 15.40
CA ASP A 114 -12.70 -3.50 14.82
C ASP A 114 -13.89 -2.53 14.95
N VAL A 115 -14.78 -2.54 13.95
CA VAL A 115 -16.08 -1.88 14.00
C VAL A 115 -17.15 -2.93 13.78
N ILE A 116 -18.14 -2.95 14.67
CA ILE A 116 -19.23 -3.92 14.62
C ILE A 116 -20.46 -3.27 13.97
N VAL A 117 -21.14 -4.01 13.10
CA VAL A 117 -22.43 -3.63 12.53
C VAL A 117 -23.51 -4.64 12.94
N ASP A 118 -24.63 -4.14 13.43
CA ASP A 118 -25.84 -4.91 13.76
C ASP A 118 -27.05 -4.33 13.00
N ALA A 119 -27.76 -5.17 12.26
CA ALA A 119 -28.78 -4.81 11.27
C ALA A 119 -30.21 -5.17 11.66
N LYS A 120 -30.44 -5.63 12.91
CA LYS A 120 -31.69 -6.30 13.30
C LYS A 120 -32.83 -5.36 13.68
N VAL A 121 -33.06 -4.31 12.90
CA VAL A 121 -34.16 -3.35 13.15
C VAL A 121 -35.46 -3.82 12.50
N SER A 122 -36.51 -3.99 13.31
CA SER A 122 -37.85 -4.32 12.81
C SER A 122 -38.49 -3.11 12.10
N LEU A 123 -38.96 -3.31 10.87
CA LEU A 123 -39.57 -2.28 10.02
C LEU A 123 -41.09 -2.36 9.94
N THR A 124 -41.72 -3.28 10.68
CA THR A 124 -43.18 -3.50 10.63
C THR A 124 -43.99 -2.25 10.94
N ALA A 125 -43.56 -1.45 11.93
CA ALA A 125 -44.25 -0.21 12.30
C ALA A 125 -44.09 0.88 11.23
N TYR A 126 -42.92 0.97 10.59
CA TYR A 126 -42.71 1.88 9.47
C TYR A 126 -43.58 1.52 8.25
N GLU A 127 -43.69 0.23 7.94
CA GLU A 127 -44.57 -0.26 6.86
C GLU A 127 -46.04 0.11 7.12
N GLN A 128 -46.51 -0.06 8.36
CA GLN A 128 -47.86 0.32 8.77
C GLN A 128 -48.08 1.82 8.63
N TYR A 129 -47.11 2.64 9.06
CA TYR A 129 -47.13 4.09 8.89
C TYR A 129 -47.31 4.49 7.42
N CYS A 130 -46.56 3.86 6.50
CA CYS A 130 -46.66 4.13 5.07
C CYS A 130 -47.91 3.56 4.39
N SER A 131 -48.60 2.60 5.02
CA SER A 131 -49.69 1.85 4.39
C SER A 131 -51.09 2.30 4.82
N THR A 132 -51.18 3.21 5.79
CA THR A 132 -52.44 3.75 6.29
C THR A 132 -52.56 5.23 5.97
N ASP A 133 -53.75 5.66 5.57
CA ASP A 133 -54.08 7.08 5.32
C ASP A 133 -54.82 7.72 6.51
N GLU A 134 -55.18 6.91 7.52
CA GLU A 134 -55.85 7.39 8.72
C GLU A 134 -54.82 7.96 9.70
N THR A 135 -54.94 9.26 10.00
CA THR A 135 -53.97 10.00 10.84
C THR A 135 -53.75 9.36 12.20
N VAL A 136 -54.80 8.87 12.85
CA VAL A 136 -54.72 8.20 14.16
C VAL A 136 -53.88 6.93 14.10
N LEU A 137 -54.03 6.14 13.03
CA LEU A 137 -53.25 4.92 12.82
C LEU A 137 -51.82 5.24 12.41
N GLN A 138 -51.59 6.30 11.63
CA GLN A 138 -50.25 6.79 11.29
C GLN A 138 -49.48 7.20 12.56
N ASP A 139 -50.07 8.03 13.43
CA ASP A 139 -49.41 8.51 14.65
C ASP A 139 -49.04 7.36 15.60
N ARG A 140 -49.92 6.35 15.69
CA ARG A 140 -49.66 5.15 16.46
C ARG A 140 -48.48 4.36 15.88
N ALA A 141 -48.48 4.10 14.57
CA ALA A 141 -47.42 3.37 13.89
C ALA A 141 -46.07 4.11 13.99
N LEU A 142 -46.07 5.44 13.91
CA LEU A 142 -44.89 6.26 14.12
C LEU A 142 -44.32 6.12 15.53
N THR A 143 -45.19 6.13 16.53
CA THR A 143 -44.79 5.93 17.94
C THR A 143 -44.18 4.54 18.14
N GLU A 144 -44.80 3.51 17.57
CA GLU A 144 -44.30 2.13 17.62
C GLU A 144 -42.95 1.98 16.92
N HIS A 145 -42.72 2.67 15.80
CA HIS A 145 -41.44 2.71 15.08
C HIS A 145 -40.32 3.32 15.93
N LEU A 146 -40.55 4.49 16.53
CA LEU A 146 -39.59 5.13 17.43
C LEU A 146 -39.27 4.26 18.66
N GLN A 147 -40.30 3.64 19.24
CA GLN A 147 -40.14 2.73 20.38
C GLN A 147 -39.27 1.52 20.00
N SER A 148 -39.50 0.94 18.82
CA SER A 148 -38.71 -0.19 18.29
C SER A 148 -37.23 0.17 18.18
N ILE A 149 -36.91 1.33 17.60
CA ILE A 149 -35.52 1.80 17.47
C ILE A 149 -34.89 2.00 18.85
N ARG A 150 -35.57 2.68 19.79
CA ARG A 150 -35.03 2.90 21.15
C ARG A 150 -34.81 1.60 21.91
N ASN A 151 -35.69 0.63 21.77
CA ASN A 151 -35.54 -0.68 22.38
C ASN A 151 -34.31 -1.41 21.80
N HIS A 152 -34.08 -1.31 20.50
CA HIS A 152 -32.90 -1.90 19.87
C HIS A 152 -31.60 -1.22 20.33
N ILE A 153 -31.58 0.11 20.42
CA ILE A 153 -30.45 0.88 20.99
C ILE A 153 -30.13 0.37 22.41
N ARG A 154 -31.15 0.22 23.27
CA ARG A 154 -30.95 -0.29 24.64
C ARG A 154 -30.40 -1.71 24.63
N GLY A 155 -31.00 -2.61 23.84
CA GLY A 155 -30.56 -4.00 23.73
C GLY A 155 -29.13 -4.14 23.20
N LEU A 156 -28.70 -3.28 22.27
CA LEU A 156 -27.32 -3.28 21.78
C LEU A 156 -26.32 -2.76 22.81
N SER A 157 -26.70 -1.72 23.54
CA SER A 157 -25.87 -1.13 24.59
C SER A 157 -25.59 -2.14 25.71
N GLU A 158 -26.58 -2.96 26.05
CA GLU A 158 -26.46 -4.03 27.07
C GLU A 158 -25.56 -5.19 26.64
N LYS A 159 -25.48 -5.50 25.34
CA LYS A 159 -24.63 -6.59 24.82
C LYS A 159 -23.12 -6.28 24.90
N ALA A 160 -22.76 -5.02 25.13
CA ALA A 160 -21.39 -4.57 25.38
C ALA A 160 -20.32 -5.23 24.49
N TYR A 161 -20.54 -5.31 23.18
CA TYR A 161 -19.63 -6.02 22.26
C TYR A 161 -18.17 -5.55 22.34
N GLN A 162 -17.95 -4.32 22.79
CA GLN A 162 -16.65 -3.72 23.05
C GLN A 162 -15.81 -4.42 24.13
N ASN A 163 -16.43 -5.26 24.95
CA ASN A 163 -15.77 -6.02 26.02
C ASN A 163 -15.44 -7.47 25.61
N LEU A 164 -15.90 -7.93 24.45
CA LEU A 164 -15.77 -9.34 24.03
C LEU A 164 -14.32 -9.73 23.73
N GLU A 165 -13.87 -10.86 24.29
CA GLU A 165 -12.57 -11.46 23.96
C GLU A 165 -12.47 -11.77 22.44
N GLY A 166 -11.41 -11.28 21.80
CA GLY A 166 -11.13 -11.52 20.38
C GLY A 166 -11.58 -10.39 19.43
N VAL A 167 -12.24 -9.36 19.95
CA VAL A 167 -12.51 -8.11 19.22
C VAL A 167 -11.69 -6.99 19.84
N ARG A 168 -10.96 -6.24 19.01
CA ARG A 168 -10.26 -5.03 19.44
C ARG A 168 -11.10 -3.82 19.01
N SER A 169 -12.35 -3.76 19.48
CA SER A 169 -13.31 -2.81 18.91
C SER A 169 -12.95 -1.37 19.25
N LEU A 170 -13.34 -0.45 18.36
CA LEU A 170 -13.54 0.93 18.77
C LEU A 170 -14.69 1.00 19.80
N ASP A 171 -14.75 2.07 20.58
CA ASP A 171 -15.79 2.31 21.60
C ASP A 171 -17.20 2.58 21.00
N PHE A 172 -17.55 2.04 19.81
CA PHE A 172 -18.88 2.20 19.22
C PHE A 172 -19.32 1.04 18.33
N VAL A 173 -20.64 0.84 18.27
CA VAL A 173 -21.33 -0.11 17.40
C VAL A 173 -22.18 0.65 16.37
N LEU A 174 -22.16 0.19 15.11
CA LEU A 174 -23.02 0.72 14.06
C LEU A 174 -24.35 -0.03 14.07
N MET A 175 -25.45 0.68 14.34
CA MET A 175 -26.80 0.14 14.24
C MET A 175 -27.37 0.49 12.87
N PHE A 176 -27.54 -0.53 12.04
CA PHE A 176 -27.95 -0.39 10.65
C PHE A 176 -29.47 -0.45 10.47
N ILE A 177 -30.04 0.59 9.86
CA ILE A 177 -31.45 0.67 9.49
C ILE A 177 -31.55 0.55 7.96
N PRO A 178 -32.04 -0.57 7.40
CA PRO A 178 -31.93 -0.85 5.97
C PRO A 178 -32.81 0.02 5.07
N VAL A 179 -33.79 0.73 5.64
CA VAL A 179 -34.67 1.64 4.89
C VAL A 179 -34.38 3.08 5.26
N GLU A 180 -33.84 3.84 4.30
CA GLU A 180 -33.45 5.24 4.49
C GLU A 180 -34.63 6.12 4.95
N GLY A 181 -35.82 5.92 4.37
CA GLY A 181 -37.02 6.67 4.77
C GLY A 181 -37.43 6.43 6.23
N ALA A 182 -37.24 5.22 6.74
CA ALA A 182 -37.52 4.87 8.13
C ALA A 182 -36.54 5.53 9.10
N PHE A 183 -35.26 5.62 8.70
CA PHE A 183 -34.23 6.33 9.44
C PHE A 183 -34.49 7.85 9.49
N LEU A 184 -34.75 8.46 8.33
CA LEU A 184 -35.01 9.91 8.25
C LEU A 184 -36.27 10.32 9.02
N LEU A 185 -37.35 9.52 8.92
CA LEU A 185 -38.58 9.76 9.67
C LEU A 185 -38.33 9.73 11.18
N ALA A 186 -37.51 8.78 11.66
CA ALA A 186 -37.17 8.68 13.06
C ALA A 186 -36.39 9.92 13.57
N LEU A 187 -35.40 10.39 12.79
CA LEU A 187 -34.62 11.59 13.12
C LEU A 187 -35.44 12.88 13.07
N GLN A 188 -36.41 12.97 12.14
CA GLN A 188 -37.30 14.13 12.05
C GLN A 188 -38.22 14.25 13.26
N GLN A 189 -38.74 13.12 13.74
CA GLN A 189 -39.71 13.09 14.83
C GLN A 189 -39.07 13.12 16.21
N ASP A 190 -37.90 12.50 16.38
CA ASP A 190 -37.15 12.49 17.64
C ASP A 190 -35.75 13.08 17.44
N LYS A 191 -35.61 14.36 17.82
CA LYS A 191 -34.36 15.11 17.69
C LYS A 191 -33.25 14.64 18.66
N GLU A 192 -33.62 13.96 19.75
CA GLU A 192 -32.68 13.45 20.75
C GLU A 192 -32.29 11.99 20.50
N LEU A 193 -32.89 11.34 19.51
CA LEU A 193 -32.62 9.94 19.17
C LEU A 193 -31.15 9.70 18.84
N PHE A 194 -30.57 10.60 18.04
CA PHE A 194 -29.16 10.48 17.64
C PHE A 194 -28.21 10.69 18.82
N SER A 195 -28.41 11.75 19.61
CA SER A 195 -27.56 12.04 20.77
C SER A 195 -27.66 10.95 21.84
N SER A 196 -28.87 10.46 22.12
CA SER A 196 -29.08 9.39 23.10
C SER A 196 -28.52 8.03 22.68
N ALA A 197 -28.49 7.74 21.37
CA ALA A 197 -27.78 6.57 20.84
C ALA A 197 -26.26 6.74 20.99
N TYR A 198 -25.75 7.93 20.63
CA TYR A 198 -24.33 8.24 20.68
C TYR A 198 -23.76 8.17 22.11
N GLU A 199 -24.48 8.68 23.11
CA GLU A 199 -24.12 8.56 24.53
C GLU A 199 -24.02 7.11 25.02
N ARG A 200 -24.64 6.18 24.30
CA ARG A 200 -24.61 4.73 24.55
C ARG A 200 -23.63 4.00 23.65
N ASN A 201 -22.72 4.71 23.00
CA ASN A 201 -21.73 4.16 22.06
C ASN A 201 -22.39 3.50 20.84
N ILE A 202 -23.54 3.99 20.40
CA ILE A 202 -24.26 3.46 19.24
C ILE A 202 -24.42 4.56 18.21
N ILE A 203 -23.93 4.29 17.00
CA ILE A 203 -24.08 5.19 15.85
C ILE A 203 -25.14 4.62 14.94
N LEU A 204 -26.24 5.36 14.78
CA LEU A 204 -27.29 5.00 13.83
C LEU A 204 -26.79 5.26 12.41
N VAL A 205 -26.89 4.24 11.56
CA VAL A 205 -26.49 4.33 10.15
C VAL A 205 -27.59 3.78 9.25
N SER A 206 -27.82 4.49 8.16
CA SER A 206 -28.59 4.09 7.00
C SER A 206 -27.66 3.50 5.92
N PRO A 207 -28.18 2.90 4.84
CA PRO A 207 -27.34 2.36 3.76
C PRO A 207 -26.37 3.39 3.18
N SER A 208 -26.82 4.64 3.07
CA SER A 208 -26.04 5.73 2.52
C SER A 208 -24.89 6.16 3.42
N THR A 209 -25.19 6.32 4.71
CA THR A 209 -24.19 6.74 5.71
C THR A 209 -23.22 5.60 6.00
N LEU A 210 -23.69 4.35 6.04
CA LEU A 210 -22.83 3.17 6.14
C LEU A 210 -21.87 3.10 4.95
N LEU A 211 -22.35 3.25 3.71
CA LEU A 211 -21.50 3.21 2.53
C LEU A 211 -20.39 4.27 2.58
N VAL A 212 -20.72 5.51 3.00
CA VAL A 212 -19.73 6.57 3.19
C VAL A 212 -18.71 6.18 4.26
N THR A 213 -19.16 5.69 5.42
CA THR A 213 -18.28 5.23 6.50
C THR A 213 -17.34 4.12 6.01
N LEU A 214 -17.86 3.11 5.31
CA LEU A 214 -17.07 2.01 4.79
C LEU A 214 -16.07 2.45 3.71
N ARG A 215 -16.43 3.41 2.84
CA ARG A 215 -15.49 3.99 1.87
C ARG A 215 -14.38 4.79 2.54
N THR A 216 -14.70 5.51 3.62
CA THR A 216 -13.69 6.16 4.45
C THR A 216 -12.74 5.11 5.02
N ILE A 217 -13.25 4.03 5.59
CA ILE A 217 -12.44 2.90 6.08
C ILE A 217 -11.57 2.30 4.96
N ASN A 218 -12.14 2.09 3.76
CA ASN A 218 -11.40 1.59 2.61
C ASN A 218 -10.24 2.52 2.23
N ASN A 219 -10.47 3.83 2.25
CA ASN A 219 -9.42 4.82 1.98
C ASN A 219 -8.30 4.76 3.03
N ILE A 220 -8.62 4.60 4.32
CA ILE A 220 -7.61 4.40 5.37
C ILE A 220 -6.77 3.15 5.06
N TRP A 221 -7.40 2.03 4.69
CA TRP A 221 -6.69 0.83 4.24
C TRP A 221 -5.80 1.06 3.02
N ARG A 222 -6.24 1.87 2.05
CA ARG A 222 -5.42 2.22 0.89
C ARG A 222 -4.19 3.02 1.28
N TYR A 223 -4.33 3.98 2.19
CA TYR A 223 -3.20 4.75 2.72
C TYR A 223 -2.22 3.85 3.47
N GLU A 224 -2.70 2.96 4.33
CA GLU A 224 -1.86 2.05 5.11
C GLU A 224 -1.04 1.11 4.19
N ARG A 225 -1.69 0.53 3.16
CA ARG A 225 -0.99 -0.30 2.17
C ARG A 225 0.06 0.48 1.39
N GLN A 226 -0.25 1.71 0.97
CA GLN A 226 0.71 2.56 0.27
C GLN A 226 1.92 2.90 1.15
N ASN A 227 1.70 3.20 2.42
CA ASN A 227 2.76 3.49 3.37
C ASN A 227 3.68 2.28 3.57
N ARG A 228 3.09 1.09 3.79
CA ARG A 228 3.85 -0.16 3.89
C ARG A 228 4.67 -0.47 2.63
N PHE A 229 4.10 -0.29 1.44
CA PHE A 229 4.84 -0.50 0.20
C PHE A 229 5.96 0.51 0.00
N ALA A 230 5.76 1.79 0.37
CA ALA A 230 6.82 2.79 0.29
C ALA A 230 8.00 2.45 1.19
N GLN A 231 7.74 1.96 2.41
CA GLN A 231 8.78 1.50 3.34
C GLN A 231 9.54 0.30 2.77
N GLU A 232 8.83 -0.70 2.21
CA GLU A 232 9.47 -1.87 1.59
C GLU A 232 10.31 -1.46 0.36
N ILE A 233 9.82 -0.54 -0.48
CA ILE A 233 10.58 -0.02 -1.63
C ILE A 233 11.85 0.70 -1.15
N ALA A 234 11.75 1.53 -0.10
CA ALA A 234 12.91 2.21 0.46
C ALA A 234 13.95 1.22 1.03
N HIS A 235 13.48 0.18 1.74
CA HIS A 235 14.33 -0.88 2.26
C HIS A 235 15.05 -1.62 1.14
N ARG A 236 14.31 -2.10 0.13
CA ARG A 236 14.86 -2.78 -1.05
C ARG A 236 15.80 -1.89 -1.86
N GLY A 237 15.49 -0.59 -1.96
CA GLY A 237 16.35 0.40 -2.60
C GLY A 237 17.70 0.56 -1.88
N GLY A 238 17.69 0.54 -0.54
CA GLY A 238 18.90 0.54 0.28
C GLY A 238 19.74 -0.71 0.04
N GLU A 239 19.13 -1.91 0.12
CA GLU A 239 19.83 -3.18 -0.15
C GLU A 239 20.47 -3.21 -1.55
N LEU A 240 19.75 -2.72 -2.55
CA LEU A 240 20.24 -2.64 -3.92
C LEU A 240 21.43 -1.68 -4.05
N HIS A 241 21.38 -0.53 -3.38
CA HIS A 241 22.47 0.44 -3.37
C HIS A 241 23.74 -0.15 -2.76
N ASP A 242 23.63 -0.81 -1.60
CA ASP A 242 24.76 -1.44 -0.93
C ASP A 242 25.41 -2.53 -1.81
N LYS A 243 24.58 -3.35 -2.48
CA LYS A 243 25.06 -4.34 -3.44
C LYS A 243 25.76 -3.71 -4.64
N PHE A 244 25.25 -2.58 -5.12
CA PHE A 244 25.87 -1.85 -6.22
C PHE A 244 27.24 -1.28 -5.83
N VAL A 245 27.36 -0.70 -4.64
CA VAL A 245 28.65 -0.21 -4.11
C VAL A 245 29.65 -1.35 -4.00
N GLY A 246 29.27 -2.48 -3.39
CA GLY A 246 30.17 -3.64 -3.29
C GLY A 246 30.58 -4.23 -4.65
N PHE A 247 29.72 -4.12 -5.67
CA PHE A 247 30.07 -4.50 -7.03
C PHE A 247 31.10 -3.55 -7.65
N VAL A 248 30.95 -2.23 -7.46
CA VAL A 248 31.94 -1.23 -7.91
C VAL A 248 33.29 -1.47 -7.25
N GLU A 249 33.33 -1.71 -5.94
CA GLU A 249 34.57 -2.03 -5.21
C GLU A 249 35.24 -3.30 -5.74
N SER A 250 34.45 -4.32 -6.08
CA SER A 250 34.94 -5.56 -6.68
C SER A 250 35.56 -5.31 -8.07
N LEU A 251 34.93 -4.46 -8.89
CA LEU A 251 35.47 -4.08 -10.21
C LEU A 251 36.76 -3.26 -10.08
N ASP A 252 36.82 -2.34 -9.13
CA ASP A 252 38.05 -1.58 -8.85
C ASP A 252 39.19 -2.51 -8.43
N ASP A 253 38.90 -3.52 -7.61
CA ASP A 253 39.89 -4.52 -7.20
C ASP A 253 40.40 -5.35 -8.39
N VAL A 254 39.50 -5.80 -9.27
CA VAL A 254 39.87 -6.46 -10.53
C VAL A 254 40.78 -5.55 -11.37
N GLY A 255 40.44 -4.27 -11.49
CA GLY A 255 41.27 -3.28 -12.19
C GLY A 255 42.69 -3.19 -11.63
N ARG A 256 42.83 -3.17 -10.29
CA ARG A 256 44.15 -3.20 -9.62
C ARG A 256 44.93 -4.48 -9.93
N HIS A 257 44.26 -5.63 -9.90
CA HIS A 257 44.90 -6.92 -10.21
C HIS A 257 45.36 -7.02 -11.67
N LEU A 258 44.59 -6.50 -12.62
CA LEU A 258 45.00 -6.42 -14.02
C LEU A 258 46.22 -5.52 -14.19
N GLY A 259 46.25 -4.35 -13.54
CA GLY A 259 47.43 -3.47 -13.56
C GLY A 259 48.69 -4.12 -12.97
N ARG A 260 48.56 -4.87 -11.87
CA ARG A 260 49.69 -5.65 -11.31
C ARG A 260 50.17 -6.73 -12.27
N THR A 261 49.24 -7.43 -12.92
CA THR A 261 49.56 -8.48 -13.90
C THR A 261 50.30 -7.90 -15.09
N GLN A 262 49.85 -6.75 -15.60
CA GLN A 262 50.51 -6.04 -16.69
C GLN A 262 51.93 -5.63 -16.30
N ASN A 263 52.13 -5.02 -15.13
CA ASN A 263 53.46 -4.63 -14.65
C ASN A 263 54.41 -5.82 -14.48
N ALA A 264 53.90 -6.96 -13.99
CA ALA A 264 54.66 -8.19 -13.86
C ALA A 264 55.07 -8.75 -15.23
N PHE A 265 54.14 -8.74 -16.19
CA PHE A 265 54.39 -9.13 -17.58
C PHE A 265 55.47 -8.24 -18.21
N ASP A 266 55.34 -6.91 -18.11
CA ASP A 266 56.30 -5.95 -18.67
C ASP A 266 57.70 -6.14 -18.06
N THR A 267 57.76 -6.42 -16.75
CA THR A 267 59.03 -6.70 -16.07
C THR A 267 59.67 -8.00 -16.56
N ALA A 268 58.87 -9.06 -16.73
CA ALA A 268 59.35 -10.34 -17.27
C ALA A 268 59.83 -10.19 -18.72
N HIS A 269 59.08 -9.43 -19.54
CA HIS A 269 59.43 -9.14 -20.93
C HIS A 269 60.75 -8.35 -21.03
N LYS A 270 60.94 -7.32 -20.19
CA LYS A 270 62.21 -6.59 -20.11
C LYS A 270 63.39 -7.49 -19.74
N ARG A 271 63.22 -8.40 -18.78
CA ARG A 271 64.29 -9.36 -18.41
C ARG A 271 64.57 -10.36 -19.52
N LEU A 272 63.56 -10.74 -20.29
CA LEU A 272 63.68 -11.71 -21.37
C LEU A 272 64.36 -11.10 -22.60
N SER A 273 63.83 -10.00 -23.13
CA SER A 273 64.17 -9.50 -24.47
C SER A 273 64.39 -7.99 -24.56
N SER A 274 63.72 -7.14 -23.78
CA SER A 274 63.69 -5.69 -24.08
C SER A 274 64.41 -4.78 -23.08
N GLY A 275 65.12 -5.35 -22.11
CA GLY A 275 65.84 -4.62 -21.06
C GLY A 275 67.35 -4.76 -21.18
N ARG A 276 68.08 -3.88 -20.47
CA ARG A 276 69.55 -3.87 -20.45
C ARG A 276 70.10 -5.19 -19.90
N GLY A 277 70.94 -5.88 -20.68
CA GLY A 277 71.49 -7.18 -20.30
C GLY A 277 70.45 -8.29 -20.20
N ASN A 278 69.42 -8.25 -21.05
CA ASN A 278 68.36 -9.27 -21.10
C ASN A 278 68.90 -10.68 -21.43
N LEU A 279 68.11 -11.70 -21.08
CA LEU A 279 68.50 -13.11 -21.21
C LEU A 279 68.73 -13.54 -22.66
N VAL A 280 67.98 -13.00 -23.63
CA VAL A 280 68.16 -13.31 -25.05
C VAL A 280 69.53 -12.82 -25.53
N ASN A 281 69.91 -11.59 -25.19
CA ASN A 281 71.23 -11.03 -25.51
C ASN A 281 72.36 -11.79 -24.81
N GLN A 282 72.19 -12.13 -23.52
CA GLN A 282 73.19 -12.94 -22.79
C GLN A 282 73.38 -14.33 -23.41
N ALA A 283 72.29 -15.00 -23.78
CA ALA A 283 72.34 -16.30 -24.43
C ALA A 283 72.98 -16.23 -25.84
N ALA A 284 72.68 -15.17 -26.60
CA ALA A 284 73.30 -14.91 -27.90
C ALA A 284 74.82 -14.65 -27.77
N SER A 285 75.25 -13.86 -26.79
CA SER A 285 76.67 -13.61 -26.50
C SER A 285 77.42 -14.86 -26.07
N LEU A 286 76.81 -15.71 -25.23
CA LEU A 286 77.41 -17.00 -24.85
C LEU A 286 77.59 -17.95 -26.05
N HIS A 287 76.65 -17.93 -27.00
CA HIS A 287 76.80 -18.68 -28.25
C HIS A 287 77.96 -18.14 -29.10
N LYS A 288 78.11 -16.80 -29.21
CA LYS A 288 79.27 -16.17 -29.88
C LYS A 288 80.61 -16.58 -29.24
N LEU A 289 80.65 -16.74 -27.91
CA LEU A 289 81.83 -17.17 -27.15
C LEU A 289 82.14 -18.68 -27.24
N GLY A 290 81.44 -19.44 -28.09
CA GLY A 290 81.79 -20.83 -28.42
C GLY A 290 81.20 -21.91 -27.51
N VAL A 291 80.21 -21.57 -26.68
CA VAL A 291 79.51 -22.57 -25.85
C VAL A 291 78.60 -23.44 -26.72
N LYS A 292 78.84 -24.76 -26.73
CA LYS A 292 78.04 -25.73 -27.51
C LYS A 292 76.67 -25.95 -26.88
N ASN A 293 75.61 -25.46 -27.53
CA ASN A 293 74.22 -25.65 -27.12
C ASN A 293 73.47 -26.65 -28.02
N LYS A 294 72.55 -27.44 -27.45
CA LYS A 294 71.74 -28.44 -28.19
C LYS A 294 70.50 -27.88 -28.89
N LYS A 295 70.06 -26.66 -28.53
CA LYS A 295 68.91 -25.96 -29.11
C LYS A 295 69.27 -24.48 -29.32
N GLU A 296 68.85 -23.91 -30.45
CA GLU A 296 69.06 -22.51 -30.79
C GLU A 296 67.82 -21.66 -30.48
N LEU A 297 68.05 -20.40 -30.11
CA LEU A 297 66.99 -19.39 -29.95
C LEU A 297 66.53 -18.91 -31.33
N ASP A 298 65.26 -18.52 -31.42
CA ASP A 298 64.71 -17.93 -32.64
C ASP A 298 65.45 -16.64 -33.03
N LYS A 299 65.88 -16.55 -34.29
CA LYS A 299 66.68 -15.46 -34.83
C LYS A 299 65.94 -14.13 -34.82
N THR A 300 64.61 -14.14 -34.96
CA THR A 300 63.77 -12.93 -34.94
C THR A 300 63.70 -12.30 -33.55
N LEU A 301 63.53 -13.14 -32.52
CA LEU A 301 63.54 -12.71 -31.12
C LEU A 301 64.92 -12.19 -30.71
N ALA A 302 65.99 -12.85 -31.14
CA ALA A 302 67.37 -12.41 -30.88
C ALA A 302 67.70 -11.04 -31.49
N GLN A 303 67.25 -10.80 -32.73
CA GLN A 303 67.49 -9.51 -33.40
C GLN A 303 66.72 -8.37 -32.74
N SER A 304 65.43 -8.57 -32.45
CA SER A 304 64.61 -7.56 -31.76
C SER A 304 65.12 -7.21 -30.36
N ALA A 305 65.66 -8.18 -29.63
CA ALA A 305 66.24 -7.98 -28.31
C ALA A 305 67.56 -7.18 -28.35
N SER A 306 68.38 -7.41 -29.37
CA SER A 306 69.63 -6.67 -29.60
C SER A 306 69.38 -5.20 -29.96
N GLU A 307 68.38 -4.93 -30.80
CA GLU A 307 68.00 -3.56 -31.22
C GLU A 307 67.43 -2.74 -30.05
N SER A 308 66.84 -3.41 -29.05
CA SER A 308 66.24 -2.78 -27.88
C SER A 308 67.18 -2.56 -26.68
N ASP A 309 68.42 -3.06 -26.75
CA ASP A 309 69.41 -2.94 -25.67
C ASP A 309 70.44 -1.83 -25.99
N PRO A 310 70.40 -0.68 -25.29
CA PRO A 310 71.23 0.49 -25.62
C PRO A 310 72.74 0.28 -25.44
N ASP A 311 73.17 -0.80 -24.76
CA ASP A 311 74.58 -1.14 -24.56
C ASP A 311 75.06 -2.26 -25.51
N ALA A 312 74.19 -2.84 -26.35
CA ALA A 312 74.55 -3.98 -27.21
C ALA A 312 75.62 -3.62 -28.27
N GLU A 313 75.64 -2.36 -28.75
CA GLU A 313 76.67 -1.88 -29.68
C GLU A 313 78.07 -1.76 -29.04
N GLN A 314 78.18 -1.64 -27.70
CA GLN A 314 79.48 -1.49 -27.04
C GLN A 314 80.28 -2.80 -26.95
N LEU A 315 79.61 -3.96 -27.05
CA LEU A 315 80.25 -5.27 -27.08
C LEU A 315 80.83 -5.64 -28.46
N GLU A 316 80.32 -5.06 -29.55
CA GLU A 316 80.90 -5.25 -30.89
C GLU A 316 82.21 -4.48 -31.10
N ILE A 317 82.49 -3.46 -30.27
CA ILE A 317 83.71 -2.64 -30.39
C ILE A 317 84.92 -3.32 -29.74
N LEU A 318 84.72 -4.31 -28.86
CA LEU A 318 85.80 -5.10 -28.25
C LEU A 318 86.29 -6.27 -29.12
N ASP A 319 85.64 -6.55 -30.25
CA ASP A 319 85.92 -7.68 -31.14
C ASP A 319 86.52 -7.24 -32.49
N ARG A 320 87.13 -6.04 -32.53
CA ARG A 320 87.95 -5.55 -33.65
C ARG A 320 89.42 -5.38 -33.25
#